data_AF-A0A4Y2FDC3-F1
#
_entry.id   AF-A0A4Y2FDC3-F1
#
_cell.length_a   1.000
_cell.length_b   1.000
_cell.length_c   1.000
_cell.angle_alpha   90.00
_cell.angle_beta   90.00
_cell.angle_gamma   90.00
#
_symmetry.space_group_name_H-M   'P 1'
#
loop_
_entity.id
_entity.type
_entity.pdbx_description
1 polymer ?
#
loop_
_entity_poly.entity_id
_entity_poly.type
_entity_poly.pdbx_seq_one_letter_code
_entity_poly.pdbx_strand_id
1 'polypeptide(L)'
;MPKIDECVTKKIIFDCVDENIYHFIARDSCKIFQENFYTDTCSLINTGNATNVDEKESCPYISLLQKASVSIEKNHVNETSDFCLYHVNFTKYLNEDIPPCGTTNCKSLQMVCSDSDPAYCYYNRIFWVIIYGILVVLNSTFRTNVHRIFDVISADMAKQHNSDFGRQRLWSLLGASAGPALAGLMLDKTISFGSGKSYVPVFICSIIFSIVSIVPFYKVNPKFHKPTADVCRKSFELMKNLEIFMFCIVVLIAGISFGFKLIYGSLYLQDLGASDMLLGVSRGVAILCALPFLYWSKWFINKIGVSNFFVISLLSYVFYCFAFSLMREPWLATGFELANISAYHLFYVAVIQFCDEIAPVELQATMKALAGSLHFNVG
;
A
#
# COMPACT_ATOMS: atom_id res chain seq x y z
N MET A 1 -12.02 1.65 -1.06
CA MET A 1 -12.50 2.48 0.06
C MET A 1 -14.01 2.57 -0.08
N PRO A 2 -14.82 2.32 0.98
CA PRO A 2 -16.12 2.97 1.00
C PRO A 2 -15.88 4.46 0.80
N LYS A 3 -16.70 5.14 0.00
CA LYS A 3 -16.73 6.61 0.03
C LYS A 3 -17.16 6.96 1.44
N ILE A 4 -16.19 7.10 2.33
CA ILE A 4 -16.39 7.89 3.55
C ILE A 4 -16.66 9.24 2.94
N ASP A 5 -17.88 9.75 3.09
CA ASP A 5 -18.19 11.11 2.68
C ASP A 5 -17.14 11.98 3.37
N GLU A 6 -16.12 12.37 2.60
CA GLU A 6 -15.19 13.39 3.02
C GLU A 6 -16.09 14.54 3.41
N CYS A 7 -16.04 14.99 4.67
CA CYS A 7 -16.83 16.11 5.11
C CYS A 7 -16.64 17.22 4.07
N VAL A 8 -17.69 17.42 3.26
CA VAL A 8 -17.55 18.10 1.97
C VAL A 8 -17.29 19.55 2.31
N THR A 9 -16.02 19.93 2.26
CA THR A 9 -15.66 21.34 2.37
C THR A 9 -16.04 21.98 1.04
N LYS A 10 -17.22 22.58 1.00
CA LYS A 10 -17.70 23.24 -0.21
C LYS A 10 -16.96 24.56 -0.32
N LYS A 11 -16.19 24.71 -1.40
CA LYS A 11 -15.44 25.93 -1.71
C LYS A 11 -16.29 26.76 -2.66
N ILE A 12 -16.82 27.87 -2.18
CA ILE A 12 -17.56 28.82 -3.01
C ILE A 12 -16.68 30.05 -3.22
N ILE A 13 -16.49 30.42 -4.49
CA ILE A 13 -15.73 31.62 -4.86
C ILE A 13 -16.74 32.71 -5.23
N PHE A 14 -16.57 33.89 -4.64
CA PHE A 14 -17.35 35.08 -4.95
C PHE A 14 -16.46 36.06 -5.70
N ASP A 15 -16.91 36.48 -6.89
CA ASP A 15 -16.22 37.46 -7.72
C ASP A 15 -17.03 38.76 -7.79
N CYS A 16 -16.33 39.91 -7.77
CA CYS A 16 -16.91 41.23 -8.09
C CYS A 16 -16.86 41.45 -9.61
N VAL A 17 -17.97 41.84 -10.23
CA VAL A 17 -18.04 42.21 -11.65
C VAL A 17 -18.27 43.72 -11.78
N ASP A 18 -17.33 44.41 -12.42
CA ASP A 18 -17.47 45.83 -12.76
C ASP A 18 -18.15 45.97 -14.12
N GLU A 19 -19.41 46.42 -14.12
CA GLU A 19 -19.99 47.33 -15.11
C GLU A 19 -21.41 47.71 -14.64
N ASN A 20 -21.52 48.90 -14.04
CA ASN A 20 -22.76 49.62 -13.69
C ASN A 20 -23.75 49.02 -12.67
N ILE A 21 -23.56 47.81 -12.15
CA ILE A 21 -24.39 47.27 -11.06
C ILE A 21 -23.52 46.47 -10.07
N TYR A 22 -23.30 47.04 -8.89
CA TYR A 22 -22.44 46.47 -7.84
C TYR A 22 -23.07 45.21 -7.19
N HIS A 23 -22.92 44.04 -7.79
CA HIS A 23 -23.38 42.75 -7.23
C HIS A 23 -22.27 41.70 -7.16
N PHE A 24 -22.30 40.86 -6.13
CA PHE A 24 -21.47 39.65 -6.04
C PHE A 24 -22.07 38.53 -6.87
N ILE A 25 -21.23 37.81 -7.61
CA ILE A 25 -21.62 36.58 -8.31
C ILE A 25 -20.89 35.41 -7.66
N ALA A 26 -21.62 34.35 -7.33
CA ALA A 26 -21.04 33.10 -6.85
C ALA A 26 -20.70 32.18 -8.04
N ARG A 27 -19.48 31.63 -8.04
CA ARG A 27 -19.01 30.64 -9.00
C ARG A 27 -18.95 29.26 -8.34
N ASP A 28 -19.73 28.30 -8.85
CA ASP A 28 -19.69 26.90 -8.38
C ASP A 28 -19.99 25.90 -9.52
N SER A 29 -19.72 24.62 -9.31
CA SER A 29 -20.00 23.52 -10.23
C SER A 29 -21.51 23.32 -10.45
N CYS A 30 -21.92 23.04 -11.69
CA CYS A 30 -23.33 22.98 -12.10
C CYS A 30 -24.14 21.78 -11.56
N LYS A 31 -23.59 20.97 -10.64
CA LYS A 31 -24.27 19.80 -10.06
C LYS A 31 -24.79 20.09 -8.64
N ILE A 32 -26.11 20.27 -8.57
CA ILE A 32 -26.97 20.25 -7.36
C ILE A 32 -26.77 21.45 -6.42
N PHE A 33 -27.69 22.40 -6.48
CA PHE A 33 -27.91 23.42 -5.45
C PHE A 33 -29.39 23.45 -5.06
N GLN A 34 -29.69 22.95 -3.86
CA GLN A 34 -30.98 23.07 -3.19
C GLN A 34 -30.65 23.26 -1.71
N GLU A 35 -30.64 24.51 -1.24
CA GLU A 35 -31.10 24.95 0.10
C GLU A 35 -30.51 26.32 0.48
N ASN A 36 -31.21 27.00 1.40
CA ASN A 36 -30.82 28.28 1.99
C ASN A 36 -29.62 28.10 2.93
N PHE A 37 -28.58 28.92 2.79
CA PHE A 37 -27.37 28.82 3.61
C PHE A 37 -27.47 29.68 4.87
N TYR A 38 -27.04 29.12 6.00
CA TYR A 38 -26.83 29.84 7.27
C TYR A 38 -25.32 29.96 7.52
N THR A 39 -24.83 31.17 7.78
CA THR A 39 -23.40 31.52 7.82
C THR A 39 -22.64 31.09 9.07
N ASP A 40 -23.28 30.41 10.01
CA ASP A 40 -22.72 30.12 11.33
C ASP A 40 -21.60 29.05 11.33
N THR A 41 -21.35 28.36 10.21
CA THR A 41 -20.36 27.25 10.09
C THR A 41 -19.27 27.45 9.02
N CYS A 42 -19.12 28.66 8.47
CA CYS A 42 -18.21 28.93 7.36
C CYS A 42 -17.00 29.78 7.76
N SER A 43 -15.83 29.44 7.23
CA SER A 43 -14.60 30.23 7.38
C SER A 43 -14.30 31.01 6.10
N LEU A 44 -13.98 32.29 6.25
CA LEU A 44 -13.68 33.22 5.16
C LEU A 44 -12.17 33.32 4.94
N ILE A 45 -11.71 33.09 3.71
CA ILE A 45 -10.30 33.20 3.32
C ILE A 45 -10.22 34.26 2.21
N ASN A 46 -9.45 35.32 2.45
CA ASN A 46 -9.16 36.32 1.42
C ASN A 46 -8.01 35.82 0.55
N THR A 47 -8.28 35.58 -0.74
CA THR A 47 -7.24 35.28 -1.72
C THR A 47 -6.80 36.58 -2.40
N GLY A 48 -6.05 37.40 -1.66
CA GLY A 48 -5.13 38.33 -2.30
C GLY A 48 -4.04 37.50 -2.99
N ASN A 49 -3.67 37.87 -4.22
CA ASN A 49 -2.66 37.20 -5.04
C ASN A 49 -1.55 36.57 -4.19
N ALA A 50 -1.34 35.27 -4.39
CA ALA A 50 -0.33 34.49 -3.70
C ALA A 50 1.08 35.05 -3.95
N THR A 51 1.51 35.99 -3.11
CA THR A 51 2.88 36.23 -2.66
C THR A 51 2.85 37.22 -1.51
N ASN A 52 3.34 36.77 -0.35
CA ASN A 52 3.60 37.53 0.88
C ASN A 52 2.38 37.92 1.72
N VAL A 53 2.23 37.14 2.80
CA VAL A 53 1.50 37.49 4.01
C VAL A 53 2.12 38.76 4.59
N ASP A 54 1.36 39.85 4.60
CA ASP A 54 1.49 40.92 5.58
C ASP A 54 0.12 41.14 6.25
N GLU A 55 0.08 40.90 7.56
CA GLU A 55 -1.10 40.81 8.44
C GLU A 55 -1.89 42.12 8.64
N LYS A 56 -1.85 43.11 7.73
CA LYS A 56 -2.42 44.45 8.02
C LYS A 56 -3.33 45.11 7.00
N GLU A 57 -3.71 44.45 5.91
CA GLU A 57 -4.75 44.99 5.01
C GLU A 57 -5.87 43.97 4.77
N SER A 58 -6.64 43.69 5.82
CA SER A 58 -7.87 42.90 5.70
C SER A 58 -8.97 43.75 5.07
N CYS A 59 -9.60 43.22 4.01
CA CYS A 59 -10.82 43.79 3.43
C CYS A 59 -11.86 44.08 4.54
N PRO A 60 -12.32 45.33 4.74
CA PRO A 60 -13.22 45.69 5.85
C PRO A 60 -14.56 44.92 5.81
N TYR A 61 -14.90 44.38 4.63
CA TYR A 61 -16.11 43.63 4.33
C TYR A 61 -16.14 42.20 4.90
N ILE A 62 -14.99 41.62 5.30
CA ILE A 62 -14.91 40.25 5.86
C ILE A 62 -15.70 40.14 7.17
N SER A 63 -15.66 41.18 8.01
CA SER A 63 -16.38 41.21 9.29
C SER A 63 -17.90 41.37 9.16
N LEU A 64 -18.35 41.93 8.03
CA LEU A 64 -19.77 42.09 7.66
C LEU A 64 -20.34 40.80 7.08
N LEU A 65 -19.58 40.11 6.21
CA LEU A 65 -20.00 38.83 5.63
C LEU A 65 -20.08 37.70 6.65
N GLN A 66 -19.30 37.75 7.73
CA GLN A 66 -19.45 36.83 8.86
C GLN A 66 -20.79 36.99 9.61
N LYS A 67 -21.50 38.11 9.45
CA LYS A 67 -22.74 38.44 10.18
C LYS A 67 -24.01 38.41 9.31
N ALA A 68 -23.89 38.25 8.00
CA ALA A 68 -25.02 38.33 7.06
C ALA A 68 -25.49 36.94 6.63
N SER A 69 -26.81 36.68 6.57
CA SER A 69 -27.35 35.47 5.93
C SER A 69 -27.35 35.62 4.40
N VAL A 70 -26.78 34.64 3.71
CA VAL A 70 -26.60 34.64 2.26
C VAL A 70 -27.58 33.64 1.63
N SER A 71 -28.48 34.11 0.79
CA SER A 71 -29.35 33.27 -0.04
C SER A 71 -28.93 33.36 -1.50
N ILE A 72 -28.58 32.23 -2.10
CA ILE A 72 -28.19 32.15 -3.52
C ILE A 72 -29.43 31.73 -4.33
N GLU A 73 -29.81 32.54 -5.32
CA GLU A 73 -30.96 32.21 -6.18
C GLU A 73 -30.58 31.14 -7.21
N LYS A 74 -31.54 30.27 -7.53
CA LYS A 74 -31.37 29.12 -8.43
C LYS A 74 -31.19 29.51 -9.90
N ASN A 75 -31.42 30.78 -10.24
CA ASN A 75 -31.34 31.27 -11.62
C ASN A 75 -29.88 31.53 -12.00
N HIS A 76 -29.40 30.75 -12.95
CA HIS A 76 -28.05 30.87 -13.50
C HIS A 76 -27.95 32.07 -14.45
N VAL A 77 -26.88 32.86 -14.29
CA VAL A 77 -26.64 34.07 -15.11
C VAL A 77 -25.89 33.74 -16.40
N ASN A 78 -24.93 32.81 -16.34
CA ASN A 78 -24.12 32.39 -17.48
C ASN A 78 -23.50 31.01 -17.27
N GLU A 79 -23.21 30.30 -18.36
CA GLU A 79 -22.53 29.00 -18.34
C GLU A 79 -21.15 29.11 -19.00
N THR A 80 -20.10 28.80 -18.24
CA THR A 80 -18.76 28.57 -18.77
C THR A 80 -18.46 27.09 -18.64
N SER A 81 -17.64 26.51 -19.53
CA SER A 81 -17.51 25.06 -19.75
C SER A 81 -17.30 24.17 -18.52
N ASP A 82 -16.88 24.73 -17.37
CA ASP A 82 -16.70 23.99 -16.10
C ASP A 82 -17.48 24.56 -14.89
N PHE A 83 -18.08 25.76 -14.97
CA PHE A 83 -18.70 26.44 -13.82
C PHE A 83 -19.95 27.26 -14.18
N CYS A 84 -20.88 27.30 -13.22
CA CYS A 84 -22.13 28.03 -13.26
C CYS A 84 -22.07 29.30 -12.38
N LEU A 85 -22.57 30.42 -12.90
CA LEU A 85 -22.63 31.70 -12.19
C LEU A 85 -24.03 31.92 -11.59
N TYR A 86 -24.11 32.26 -10.30
CA TYR A 86 -25.37 32.47 -9.57
C TYR A 86 -25.47 33.87 -8.94
N HIS A 87 -26.69 34.41 -8.87
CA HIS A 87 -27.00 35.64 -8.12
C HIS A 87 -27.04 35.38 -6.61
N VAL A 88 -26.46 36.32 -5.85
CA VAL A 88 -26.36 36.26 -4.39
C VAL A 88 -27.17 37.38 -3.76
N ASN A 89 -28.18 37.03 -2.96
CA ASN A 89 -29.01 37.97 -2.20
C ASN A 89 -28.66 37.91 -0.71
N PHE A 90 -28.43 39.07 -0.10
CA PHE A 90 -28.12 39.21 1.33
C PHE A 90 -29.39 39.56 2.11
N THR A 91 -29.81 38.72 3.04
CA THR A 91 -31.09 38.84 3.75
C THR A 91 -30.90 39.23 5.22
N LYS A 92 -30.13 40.30 5.48
CA LYS A 92 -30.13 41.09 6.74
C LYS A 92 -29.13 42.24 6.59
N TYR A 93 -29.48 43.20 5.72
CA TYR A 93 -28.70 44.42 5.54
C TYR A 93 -29.40 45.52 6.36
N LEU A 94 -28.77 45.98 7.44
CA LEU A 94 -29.21 47.19 8.15
C LEU A 94 -28.54 48.39 7.46
N ASN A 95 -29.37 49.26 6.89
CA ASN A 95 -29.07 50.45 6.12
C ASN A 95 -27.75 51.17 6.49
N GLU A 96 -26.70 50.93 5.73
CA GLU A 96 -25.75 51.96 5.28
C GLU A 96 -25.41 51.68 3.80
N ASP A 97 -25.85 52.57 2.92
CA ASP A 97 -25.63 52.50 1.47
C ASP A 97 -24.14 52.73 1.15
N ILE A 98 -23.38 51.65 1.09
CA ILE A 98 -22.00 51.64 0.58
C ILE A 98 -21.92 50.57 -0.52
N PRO A 99 -21.53 50.92 -1.76
CA PRO A 99 -21.49 49.96 -2.86
C PRO A 99 -20.42 48.88 -2.61
N PRO A 100 -20.77 47.57 -2.72
CA PRO A 100 -19.94 46.46 -2.25
C PRO A 100 -18.59 46.25 -2.97
N CYS A 101 -18.40 46.78 -4.19
CA CYS A 101 -17.18 46.57 -4.99
C CYS A 101 -16.38 47.86 -5.25
N GLY A 102 -16.48 48.88 -4.38
CA GLY A 102 -15.82 50.17 -4.59
C GLY A 102 -14.33 50.28 -4.24
N THR A 103 -13.64 49.20 -3.84
CA THR A 103 -12.22 49.26 -3.43
C THR A 103 -11.37 48.23 -4.17
N THR A 104 -10.22 48.66 -4.69
CA THR A 104 -9.31 47.89 -5.56
C THR A 104 -8.73 46.62 -4.95
N ASN A 105 -8.92 46.39 -3.65
CA ASN A 105 -8.23 45.34 -2.89
C ASN A 105 -9.07 44.08 -2.62
N CYS A 106 -10.31 44.01 -3.10
CA CYS A 106 -11.21 42.86 -2.86
C CYS A 106 -11.85 42.34 -4.16
N LYS A 107 -11.05 41.75 -5.06
CA LYS A 107 -11.52 41.25 -6.36
C LYS A 107 -12.19 39.87 -6.31
N SER A 108 -11.73 39.00 -5.42
CA SER A 108 -12.23 37.63 -5.28
C SER A 108 -12.17 37.19 -3.82
N LEU A 109 -13.25 36.60 -3.31
CA LEU A 109 -13.36 36.14 -1.94
C LEU A 109 -13.67 34.64 -1.93
N GLN A 110 -12.95 33.87 -1.13
CA GLN A 110 -13.17 32.44 -1.02
C GLN A 110 -13.83 32.10 0.33
N MET A 111 -14.92 31.34 0.28
CA MET A 111 -15.60 30.86 1.47
C MET A 111 -15.54 29.33 1.52
N VAL A 112 -15.08 28.80 2.64
CA VAL A 112 -15.01 27.35 2.88
C VAL A 112 -16.02 27.02 3.97
N CYS A 113 -17.08 26.32 3.58
CA CYS A 113 -18.15 25.90 4.47
C CYS A 113 -18.05 24.40 4.74
N SER A 114 -18.28 24.00 5.99
CA SER A 114 -18.39 22.59 6.40
C SER A 114 -19.84 22.31 6.77
N ASP A 115 -20.46 21.33 6.11
CA ASP A 115 -21.85 20.89 6.34
C ASP A 115 -22.07 20.22 7.72
N SER A 116 -20.99 20.01 8.49
CA SER A 116 -21.02 19.30 9.77
C SER A 116 -19.96 19.85 10.74
N ASP A 117 -20.23 19.67 12.04
CA ASP A 117 -19.34 20.06 13.14
C ASP A 117 -17.93 19.47 12.90
N PRO A 118 -16.88 20.30 12.80
CA PRO A 118 -15.52 19.85 12.53
C PRO A 118 -15.02 18.81 13.55
N ALA A 119 -15.52 18.84 14.79
CA ALA A 119 -15.19 17.84 15.80
C ALA A 119 -15.74 16.45 15.42
N TYR A 120 -17.00 16.36 15.01
CA TYR A 120 -17.65 15.10 14.61
C TYR A 120 -16.95 14.45 13.41
N CYS A 121 -16.56 15.24 12.42
CA CYS A 121 -15.80 14.81 11.25
C CYS A 121 -14.43 14.23 11.60
N TYR A 122 -13.71 14.90 12.49
CA TYR A 122 -12.40 14.45 12.95
C TYR A 122 -12.49 13.12 13.69
N TYR A 123 -13.47 12.97 14.59
CA TYR A 123 -13.71 11.71 15.32
C TYR A 123 -14.11 10.56 14.39
N ASN A 124 -15.01 10.79 13.42
CA ASN A 124 -15.44 9.77 12.48
C ASN A 124 -14.28 9.30 11.58
N ARG A 125 -13.47 10.24 11.07
CA ARG A 125 -12.28 9.91 10.27
C ARG A 125 -11.26 9.10 11.06
N ILE A 126 -10.95 9.50 12.29
CA ILE A 126 -10.03 8.76 13.16
C ILE A 126 -10.55 7.36 13.45
N PHE A 127 -11.84 7.24 13.77
CA PHE A 127 -12.48 5.96 14.04
C PHE A 127 -12.31 4.98 12.87
N TRP A 128 -12.60 5.42 11.63
CA TRP A 128 -12.42 4.58 10.45
C TRP A 128 -10.96 4.29 10.13
N VAL A 129 -10.05 5.25 10.33
CA VAL A 129 -8.60 5.03 10.16
C VAL A 129 -8.09 3.98 11.15
N ILE A 130 -8.53 4.02 12.42
CA ILE A 130 -8.16 3.04 13.43
C ILE A 130 -8.71 1.66 13.05
N ILE A 131 -10.00 1.55 12.72
CA ILE A 131 -10.61 0.27 12.32
C ILE A 131 -9.91 -0.30 11.10
N TYR A 132 -9.68 0.51 10.07
CA TYR A 132 -9.00 0.08 8.86
C TYR A 132 -7.55 -0.32 9.14
N GLY A 133 -6.84 0.44 9.97
CA GLY A 133 -5.48 0.11 10.41
C GLY A 133 -5.41 -1.25 11.10
N ILE A 134 -6.34 -1.52 12.04
CA ILE A 134 -6.45 -2.81 12.71
C ILE A 134 -6.71 -3.93 11.70
N LEU A 135 -7.66 -3.75 10.78
CA LEU A 135 -7.99 -4.75 9.75
C LEU A 135 -6.79 -5.05 8.83
N VAL A 136 -6.02 -4.03 8.45
CA VAL A 136 -4.82 -4.18 7.61
C VAL A 136 -3.72 -4.93 8.37
N VAL A 137 -3.50 -4.61 9.65
CA VAL A 137 -2.51 -5.31 10.49
C VAL A 137 -2.91 -6.76 10.70
N LEU A 138 -4.18 -7.03 11.02
CA LEU A 138 -4.70 -8.39 11.17
C LEU A 138 -4.53 -9.18 9.87
N ASN A 139 -4.98 -8.63 8.74
CA ASN A 139 -4.85 -9.29 7.44
C ASN A 139 -3.38 -9.58 7.08
N SER A 140 -2.48 -8.63 7.32
CA SER A 140 -1.05 -8.80 7.07
C SER A 140 -0.45 -9.89 7.96
N THR A 141 -0.81 -9.91 9.24
CA THR A 141 -0.36 -10.91 10.22
C THR A 141 -0.86 -12.31 9.87
N PHE A 142 -2.15 -12.46 9.56
CA PHE A 142 -2.69 -13.75 9.12
C PHE A 142 -1.99 -14.23 7.85
N ARG A 143 -1.83 -13.35 6.85
CA ARG A 143 -1.17 -13.69 5.59
C ARG A 143 0.25 -14.19 5.82
N THR A 144 1.08 -13.49 6.61
CA THR A 144 2.48 -13.91 6.83
C THR A 144 2.57 -15.21 7.61
N ASN A 145 1.78 -15.38 8.67
CA ASN A 145 1.78 -16.59 9.50
C ASN A 145 1.35 -17.84 8.73
N VAL A 146 0.32 -17.73 7.88
CA VAL A 146 -0.13 -18.86 7.04
C VAL A 146 1.02 -19.36 6.17
N HIS A 147 1.76 -18.47 5.49
CA HIS A 147 2.92 -18.87 4.68
C HIS A 147 4.01 -19.54 5.51
N ARG A 148 4.27 -19.09 6.75
CA ARG A 148 5.27 -19.71 7.63
C ARG A 148 4.87 -21.13 8.04
N ILE A 149 3.61 -21.32 8.42
CA ILE A 149 3.09 -22.64 8.80
C ILE A 149 3.19 -23.60 7.61
N PHE A 150 2.86 -23.13 6.39
CA PHE A 150 3.04 -23.91 5.18
C PHE A 150 4.50 -24.30 4.92
N ASP A 151 5.45 -23.38 5.07
CA ASP A 151 6.88 -23.68 4.91
C ASP A 151 7.32 -24.78 5.89
N VAL A 152 6.89 -24.69 7.16
CA VAL A 152 7.23 -25.68 8.20
C VAL A 152 6.63 -27.05 7.87
N ILE A 153 5.33 -27.12 7.55
CA ILE A 153 4.64 -28.37 7.19
C ILE A 153 5.26 -28.99 5.93
N SER A 154 5.50 -28.17 4.90
CA SER A 154 6.07 -28.62 3.64
C SER A 154 7.47 -29.19 3.85
N ALA A 155 8.32 -28.50 4.61
CA ALA A 155 9.66 -28.99 4.95
C ALA A 155 9.62 -30.32 5.73
N ASP A 156 8.74 -30.44 6.71
CA ASP A 156 8.56 -31.68 7.48
C ASP A 156 8.05 -32.84 6.63
N MET A 157 7.03 -32.60 5.79
CA MET A 157 6.51 -33.60 4.84
C MET A 157 7.54 -34.01 3.79
N ALA A 158 8.36 -33.07 3.31
CA ALA A 158 9.46 -33.37 2.40
C ALA A 158 10.47 -34.32 3.06
N LYS A 159 10.85 -34.05 4.32
CA LYS A 159 11.75 -34.90 5.11
C LYS A 159 11.17 -36.30 5.34
N GLN A 160 9.90 -36.41 5.72
CA GLN A 160 9.22 -37.69 5.99
C GLN A 160 9.13 -38.61 4.76
N HIS A 161 8.96 -38.03 3.57
CA HIS A 161 8.85 -38.78 2.32
C HIS A 161 10.17 -38.84 1.53
N ASN A 162 11.30 -38.46 2.12
CA ASN A 162 12.60 -38.37 1.45
C ASN A 162 12.55 -37.59 0.12
N SER A 163 11.71 -36.55 0.10
CA SER A 163 11.51 -35.62 -1.01
C SER A 163 12.27 -34.33 -0.76
N ASP A 164 12.35 -33.48 -1.79
CA ASP A 164 13.17 -32.28 -1.77
C ASP A 164 12.28 -31.06 -1.51
N PHE A 165 12.56 -30.32 -0.44
CA PHE A 165 11.81 -29.10 -0.09
C PHE A 165 11.82 -28.07 -1.24
N GLY A 166 12.93 -27.92 -1.96
CA GLY A 166 13.01 -27.01 -3.11
C GLY A 166 12.03 -27.36 -4.23
N ARG A 167 11.71 -28.64 -4.44
CA ARG A 167 10.70 -29.06 -5.43
C ARG A 167 9.28 -28.70 -4.99
N GLN A 168 8.99 -28.74 -3.69
CA GLN A 168 7.71 -28.25 -3.16
C GLN A 168 7.62 -26.72 -3.27
N ARG A 169 8.70 -26.02 -2.93
CA ARG A 169 8.79 -24.56 -3.04
C ARG A 169 8.62 -24.07 -4.48
N LEU A 170 9.09 -24.83 -5.48
CA LEU A 170 8.89 -24.51 -6.90
C LEU A 170 7.41 -24.28 -7.25
N TRP A 171 6.50 -25.14 -6.77
CA TRP A 171 5.06 -24.98 -7.01
C TRP A 171 4.49 -23.73 -6.34
N SER A 172 5.05 -23.32 -5.18
CA SER A 172 4.70 -22.06 -4.53
C SER A 172 5.11 -20.85 -5.40
N LEU A 173 6.29 -20.87 -6.04
CA LEU A 173 6.73 -19.80 -6.94
C LEU A 173 5.85 -19.69 -8.19
N LEU A 174 5.45 -20.83 -8.75
CA LEU A 174 4.53 -20.84 -9.88
C LEU A 174 3.19 -20.20 -9.50
N GLY A 175 2.64 -20.54 -8.33
CA GLY A 175 1.44 -19.90 -7.81
C GLY A 175 1.61 -18.41 -7.57
N ALA A 176 2.73 -18.00 -6.97
CA ALA A 176 3.06 -16.58 -6.71
C ALA A 176 3.24 -15.75 -8.00
N SER A 177 3.54 -16.40 -9.13
CA SER A 177 3.68 -15.74 -10.44
C SER A 177 2.39 -15.76 -11.25
N ALA A 178 1.75 -16.92 -11.34
CA ALA A 178 0.55 -17.12 -12.14
C ALA A 178 -0.69 -16.46 -11.53
N GLY A 179 -0.80 -16.43 -10.19
CA GLY A 179 -1.93 -15.84 -9.48
C GLY A 179 -2.13 -14.36 -9.79
N PRO A 180 -1.11 -13.49 -9.59
CA PRO A 180 -1.21 -12.08 -9.94
C PRO A 180 -1.50 -11.83 -11.43
N ALA A 181 -0.90 -12.62 -12.33
CA ALA A 181 -1.15 -12.51 -13.77
C ALA A 181 -2.62 -12.83 -14.11
N LEU A 182 -3.18 -13.90 -13.54
CA LEU A 182 -4.59 -14.25 -13.71
C LEU A 182 -5.52 -13.18 -13.15
N ALA A 183 -5.20 -12.62 -11.98
CA ALA A 183 -5.95 -11.53 -11.37
C ALA A 183 -5.92 -10.26 -12.26
N GLY A 184 -4.77 -9.93 -12.86
CA GLY A 184 -4.64 -8.82 -13.81
C GLY A 184 -5.54 -9.00 -15.04
N LEU A 185 -5.50 -10.17 -15.66
CA LEU A 185 -6.35 -10.50 -16.82
C LEU A 185 -7.86 -10.42 -16.51
N MET A 186 -8.27 -10.79 -15.30
CA MET A 186 -9.66 -10.66 -14.85
C MET A 186 -10.08 -9.19 -14.68
N LEU A 187 -9.19 -8.36 -14.13
CA LEU A 187 -9.45 -6.93 -13.94
C LEU A 187 -9.55 -6.20 -15.27
N ASP A 188 -8.65 -6.50 -16.22
CA ASP A 188 -8.65 -5.86 -17.56
C ASP A 188 -9.94 -6.13 -18.32
N LYS A 189 -10.46 -7.37 -18.26
CA LYS A 189 -11.76 -7.71 -18.85
C LYS A 189 -12.93 -6.95 -18.22
N THR A 190 -12.83 -6.64 -16.93
CA THR A 190 -13.91 -5.95 -16.21
C THR A 190 -13.97 -4.45 -16.56
N ILE A 191 -12.81 -3.84 -16.84
CA ILE A 191 -12.72 -2.46 -17.35
C ILE A 191 -13.44 -2.32 -18.70
N SER A 192 -13.36 -3.35 -19.56
CA SER A 192 -14.01 -3.37 -20.87
C SER A 192 -15.55 -3.27 -20.81
N PHE A 193 -16.17 -3.53 -19.65
CA PHE A 193 -17.63 -3.43 -19.46
C PHE A 193 -18.08 -2.05 -18.95
N GLY A 194 -17.19 -1.06 -18.90
CA GLY A 194 -17.53 0.35 -18.65
C GLY A 194 -17.83 0.72 -17.18
N SER A 195 -17.75 -0.23 -16.24
CA SER A 195 -18.05 -0.03 -14.82
C SER A 195 -16.81 0.07 -13.94
N GLY A 196 -15.78 0.80 -14.39
CA GLY A 196 -14.54 0.99 -13.62
C GLY A 196 -13.84 -0.34 -13.24
N LYS A 197 -12.84 -0.27 -12.35
CA LYS A 197 -12.15 -1.47 -11.84
C LYS A 197 -12.99 -2.15 -10.76
N SER A 198 -13.72 -3.20 -11.11
CA SER A 198 -14.38 -4.06 -10.10
C SER A 198 -13.47 -5.21 -9.70
N TYR A 199 -13.11 -5.25 -8.42
CA TYR A 199 -12.24 -6.29 -7.83
C TYR A 199 -13.01 -7.53 -7.36
N VAL A 200 -14.35 -7.50 -7.43
CA VAL A 200 -15.23 -8.58 -6.97
C VAL A 200 -14.88 -9.94 -7.61
N PRO A 201 -14.66 -10.06 -8.93
CA PRO A 201 -14.35 -11.35 -9.55
C PRO A 201 -13.05 -11.97 -9.04
N VAL A 202 -12.04 -11.15 -8.75
CA VAL A 202 -10.75 -11.58 -8.20
C VAL A 202 -10.93 -12.14 -6.80
N PHE A 203 -11.72 -11.47 -5.95
CA PHE A 203 -12.00 -11.95 -4.60
C PHE A 203 -12.78 -13.27 -4.60
N ILE A 204 -13.83 -13.39 -5.43
CA ILE A 204 -14.58 -14.64 -5.57
C ILE A 204 -13.65 -15.78 -6.04
N CYS A 205 -12.81 -15.53 -7.03
CA CYS A 205 -11.83 -16.50 -7.50
C CYS A 205 -10.86 -16.94 -6.38
N SER A 206 -10.34 -15.98 -5.60
CA SER A 206 -9.45 -16.26 -4.46
C SER A 206 -10.12 -17.12 -3.37
N ILE A 207 -11.41 -16.90 -3.09
CA ILE A 207 -12.19 -17.70 -2.14
C ILE A 207 -12.35 -19.13 -2.66
N ILE A 208 -12.69 -19.30 -3.94
CA ILE A 208 -12.81 -20.63 -4.57
C ILE A 208 -11.49 -21.40 -4.47
N PHE A 209 -10.36 -20.78 -4.85
CA PHE A 209 -9.05 -21.41 -4.73
C PHE A 209 -8.69 -21.77 -3.28
N SER A 210 -9.05 -20.91 -2.33
CA SER A 210 -8.84 -21.17 -0.90
C SER A 210 -9.64 -22.39 -0.43
N ILE A 211 -10.92 -22.51 -0.82
CA ILE A 211 -11.75 -23.67 -0.48
C ILE A 211 -11.20 -24.95 -1.12
N VAL A 212 -10.81 -24.89 -2.39
CA VAL A 212 -10.22 -26.04 -3.10
C VAL A 212 -8.92 -26.49 -2.43
N SER A 213 -8.13 -25.56 -1.88
CA SER A 213 -6.89 -25.88 -1.16
C SER A 213 -7.10 -26.70 0.12
N ILE A 214 -8.32 -26.73 0.69
CA ILE A 214 -8.64 -27.53 1.88
C ILE A 214 -8.65 -29.04 1.54
N VAL A 215 -8.99 -29.41 0.30
CA VAL A 215 -9.05 -30.83 -0.13
C VAL A 215 -7.73 -31.58 0.11
N PRO A 216 -6.56 -31.10 -0.34
CA PRO A 216 -5.29 -31.76 -0.04
C PRO A 216 -4.95 -31.75 1.45
N PHE A 217 -5.36 -30.74 2.24
CA PHE A 217 -5.11 -30.73 3.69
C PHE A 217 -5.67 -31.94 4.41
N TYR A 218 -6.87 -32.41 4.03
CA TYR A 218 -7.44 -33.62 4.64
C TYR A 218 -6.60 -34.89 4.42
N LYS A 219 -5.73 -34.89 3.40
CA LYS A 219 -4.83 -36.02 3.10
C LYS A 219 -3.44 -35.85 3.72
N VAL A 220 -3.09 -34.67 4.21
CA VAL A 220 -1.77 -34.39 4.80
C VAL A 220 -1.84 -34.70 6.30
N ASN A 221 -1.05 -35.68 6.75
CA ASN A 221 -0.94 -36.02 8.16
C ASN A 221 0.51 -35.82 8.62
N PRO A 222 0.89 -34.59 9.02
CA PRO A 222 2.24 -34.28 9.44
C PRO A 222 2.51 -34.94 10.80
N LYS A 223 3.52 -35.81 10.85
CA LYS A 223 3.95 -36.45 12.10
C LYS A 223 4.84 -35.51 12.91
N PHE A 224 4.24 -34.53 13.56
CA PHE A 224 4.97 -33.68 14.49
C PHE A 224 5.41 -34.46 15.73
N HIS A 225 6.66 -34.27 16.14
CA HIS A 225 7.14 -34.77 17.42
C HIS A 225 6.43 -34.02 18.56
N LYS A 226 6.18 -34.71 19.68
CA LYS A 226 5.52 -34.09 20.83
C LYS A 226 6.36 -32.88 21.28
N PRO A 227 5.75 -31.68 21.39
CA PRO A 227 6.48 -30.52 21.87
C PRO A 227 6.99 -30.78 23.30
N THR A 228 8.18 -30.26 23.61
CA THR A 228 8.67 -30.29 25.00
C THR A 228 7.76 -29.40 25.87
N ALA A 229 7.50 -29.80 27.13
CA ALA A 229 6.80 -28.99 28.14
C ALA A 229 7.32 -27.52 28.24
N ASP A 230 8.63 -27.29 28.04
CA ASP A 230 9.26 -25.98 28.15
C ASP A 230 9.83 -25.46 26.80
N VAL A 231 9.00 -25.34 25.75
CA VAL A 231 9.44 -24.85 24.42
C VAL A 231 10.15 -23.49 24.52
N CYS A 232 9.61 -22.55 25.29
CA CYS A 232 10.16 -21.20 25.41
C CYS A 232 11.56 -21.20 26.04
N ARG A 233 11.74 -21.89 27.18
CA ARG A 233 13.04 -21.97 27.86
C ARG A 233 14.09 -22.64 26.98
N LYS A 234 13.76 -23.79 26.38
CA LYS A 234 14.70 -24.50 25.50
C LYS A 234 15.03 -23.71 24.23
N SER A 235 14.09 -22.96 23.68
CA SER A 235 14.36 -22.07 22.53
C SER A 235 15.34 -20.96 22.92
N PHE A 236 15.18 -20.38 24.10
CA PHE A 236 16.11 -19.36 24.60
C PHE A 236 17.51 -19.94 24.90
N GLU A 237 17.58 -21.15 25.43
CA GLU A 237 18.84 -21.89 25.60
C GLU A 237 19.53 -22.18 24.26
N LEU A 238 18.75 -22.57 23.25
CA LEU A 238 19.24 -22.81 21.89
C LEU A 238 19.85 -21.54 21.29
N MET A 239 19.23 -20.38 21.53
CA MET A 239 19.74 -19.07 21.08
C MET A 239 21.06 -18.64 21.74
N LYS A 240 21.47 -19.26 22.86
CA LYS A 240 22.78 -18.99 23.47
C LYS A 240 23.93 -19.63 22.70
N ASN A 241 23.66 -20.56 21.80
CA ASN A 241 24.68 -21.11 20.91
C ASN A 241 25.10 -20.03 19.90
N LEU A 242 26.41 -19.73 19.88
CA LEU A 242 26.98 -18.71 19.00
C LEU A 242 26.68 -18.98 17.52
N GLU A 243 26.70 -20.24 17.09
CA GLU A 243 26.42 -20.61 15.69
C GLU A 243 24.98 -20.26 15.29
N ILE A 244 24.02 -20.53 16.16
CA ILE A 244 22.59 -20.23 15.96
C ILE A 244 22.35 -18.73 15.99
N PHE A 245 22.98 -18.02 16.92
CA PHE A 245 22.90 -16.57 17.00
C PHE A 245 23.43 -15.90 15.73
N MET A 246 24.59 -16.35 15.23
CA MET A 246 25.17 -15.85 13.97
C MET A 246 24.28 -16.17 12.77
N PHE A 247 23.70 -17.38 12.71
CA PHE A 247 22.71 -17.73 11.70
C PHE A 247 21.50 -16.79 11.72
N CYS A 248 20.95 -16.48 12.90
CA CYS A 248 19.83 -15.53 13.03
C CYS A 248 20.21 -14.13 12.52
N ILE A 249 21.41 -13.64 12.80
CA ILE A 249 21.92 -12.36 12.27
C ILE A 249 21.98 -12.40 10.74
N VAL A 250 22.54 -13.46 10.15
CA VAL A 250 22.64 -13.61 8.69
C VAL A 250 21.26 -13.62 8.03
N VAL A 251 20.31 -14.37 8.60
CA VAL A 251 18.93 -14.42 8.12
C VAL A 251 18.23 -13.07 8.24
N LEU A 252 18.48 -12.33 9.32
CA LEU A 252 17.96 -10.99 9.52
C LEU A 252 18.52 -10.00 8.48
N ILE A 253 19.83 -9.99 8.23
CA ILE A 253 20.46 -9.13 7.21
C ILE A 253 19.92 -9.46 5.81
N ALA A 254 19.75 -10.75 5.50
CA ALA A 254 19.13 -11.19 4.26
C ALA A 254 17.67 -10.69 4.16
N GLY A 255 16.92 -10.74 5.26
CA GLY A 255 15.56 -10.19 5.37
C GLY A 255 15.50 -8.70 5.08
N ILE A 256 16.34 -7.90 5.75
CA ILE A 256 16.45 -6.45 5.52
C ILE A 256 16.74 -6.15 4.05
N SER A 257 17.67 -6.90 3.45
CA SER A 257 18.02 -6.75 2.03
C SER A 257 16.85 -7.11 1.11
N PHE A 258 16.10 -8.16 1.45
CA PHE A 258 14.89 -8.56 0.75
C PHE A 258 13.79 -7.50 0.86
N GLY A 259 13.52 -6.98 2.06
CA GLY A 259 12.54 -5.93 2.34
C GLY A 259 12.86 -4.64 1.61
N PHE A 260 14.13 -4.20 1.66
CA PHE A 260 14.62 -3.04 0.91
C PHE A 260 14.33 -3.18 -0.59
N LYS A 261 14.68 -4.32 -1.19
CA LYS A 261 14.42 -4.57 -2.61
C LYS A 261 12.91 -4.63 -2.93
N LEU A 262 12.12 -5.24 -2.04
CA LEU A 262 10.69 -5.39 -2.24
C LEU A 262 9.97 -4.03 -2.29
N ILE A 263 10.37 -3.09 -1.43
CA ILE A 263 9.75 -1.76 -1.30
C ILE A 263 10.33 -0.78 -2.33
N TYR A 264 11.66 -0.62 -2.35
CA TYR A 264 12.31 0.44 -3.12
C TYR A 264 12.69 0.02 -4.55
N GLY A 265 12.84 -1.28 -4.82
CA GLY A 265 13.29 -1.76 -6.13
C GLY A 265 12.32 -1.41 -7.26
N SER A 266 11.02 -1.58 -7.05
CA SER A 266 10.00 -1.22 -8.04
C SER A 266 9.80 0.29 -8.16
N LEU A 267 9.88 1.02 -7.04
CA LEU A 267 9.75 2.49 -7.05
C LEU A 267 10.90 3.12 -7.85
N TYR A 268 12.13 2.71 -7.59
CA TYR A 268 13.30 3.20 -8.32
C TYR A 268 13.22 2.92 -9.82
N LEU A 269 12.73 1.74 -10.21
CA LEU A 269 12.53 1.42 -11.63
C LEU A 269 11.46 2.30 -12.28
N GLN A 270 10.37 2.61 -11.57
CA GLN A 270 9.35 3.54 -12.06
C GLN A 270 9.92 4.96 -12.23
N ASP A 271 10.76 5.42 -11.31
CA ASP A 271 11.43 6.72 -11.40
C ASP A 271 12.37 6.81 -12.61
N LEU A 272 12.96 5.68 -13.02
CA LEU A 272 13.75 5.55 -14.25
C LEU A 272 12.89 5.43 -15.53
N GLY A 273 11.56 5.50 -15.42
CA GLY A 273 10.63 5.41 -16.54
C GLY A 273 10.24 3.98 -16.95
N ALA A 274 10.46 2.98 -16.09
CA ALA A 274 9.96 1.63 -16.34
C ALA A 274 8.43 1.60 -16.33
N SER A 275 7.83 0.95 -17.34
CA SER A 275 6.39 0.67 -17.33
C SER A 275 6.05 -0.43 -16.31
N ASP A 276 4.81 -0.43 -15.80
CA ASP A 276 4.33 -1.50 -14.91
C ASP A 276 4.42 -2.89 -15.55
N MET A 277 4.29 -2.95 -16.89
CA MET A 277 4.49 -4.18 -17.66
C MET A 277 5.94 -4.66 -17.58
N LEU A 278 6.92 -3.76 -17.70
CA LEU A 278 8.34 -4.11 -17.61
C LEU A 278 8.69 -4.64 -16.21
N LEU A 279 8.15 -4.03 -15.15
CA LEU A 279 8.31 -4.54 -13.77
C LEU A 279 7.78 -5.98 -13.63
N GLY A 280 6.57 -6.22 -14.14
CA GLY A 280 5.92 -7.53 -14.09
C GLY A 280 6.68 -8.59 -14.88
N VAL A 281 7.10 -8.27 -16.11
CA VAL A 281 7.87 -9.17 -16.98
C VAL A 281 9.25 -9.46 -16.37
N SER A 282 9.96 -8.44 -15.89
CA SER A 282 11.28 -8.59 -15.26
C SER A 282 11.23 -9.60 -14.11
N ARG A 283 10.28 -9.41 -13.19
CA ARG A 283 10.10 -10.29 -12.04
C ARG A 283 9.62 -11.68 -12.46
N GLY A 284 8.73 -11.77 -13.45
CA GLY A 284 8.25 -13.05 -13.99
C GLY A 284 9.37 -13.88 -14.63
N VAL A 285 10.20 -13.28 -15.47
CA VAL A 285 11.36 -13.94 -16.11
C VAL A 285 12.35 -14.40 -15.05
N ALA A 286 12.66 -13.56 -14.06
CA ALA A 286 13.55 -13.94 -12.98
C ALA A 286 13.04 -15.14 -12.17
N ILE A 287 11.72 -15.22 -11.92
CA ILE A 287 11.12 -16.39 -11.26
C ILE A 287 11.20 -17.63 -12.16
N LEU A 288 10.86 -17.53 -13.44
CA LEU A 288 10.91 -18.65 -14.37
C LEU A 288 12.31 -19.28 -14.43
N CYS A 289 13.34 -18.44 -14.43
CA CYS A 289 14.71 -18.93 -14.42
C CYS A 289 15.17 -19.46 -13.05
N ALA A 290 14.54 -19.07 -11.94
CA ALA A 290 14.82 -19.64 -10.63
C ALA A 290 14.25 -21.06 -10.46
N LEU A 291 13.25 -21.45 -11.27
CA LEU A 291 12.63 -22.78 -11.23
C LEU A 291 13.63 -23.94 -11.42
N PRO A 292 14.50 -23.97 -12.45
CA PRO A 292 15.49 -25.04 -12.59
C PRO A 292 16.43 -25.11 -11.38
N PHE A 293 16.90 -23.97 -10.86
CA PHE A 293 17.75 -23.96 -9.66
C PHE A 293 17.05 -24.57 -8.45
N LEU A 294 15.76 -24.26 -8.24
CA LEU A 294 14.97 -24.86 -7.17
C LEU A 294 14.71 -26.36 -7.38
N TYR A 295 14.45 -26.79 -8.61
CA TYR A 295 14.23 -28.20 -8.93
C TYR A 295 15.46 -29.06 -8.60
N TRP A 296 16.65 -28.56 -8.91
CA TRP A 296 17.94 -29.19 -8.60
C TRP A 296 18.59 -28.69 -7.30
N SER A 297 17.83 -27.99 -6.44
CA SER A 297 18.36 -27.35 -5.22
C SER A 297 19.17 -28.30 -4.34
N LYS A 298 18.69 -29.53 -4.12
CA LYS A 298 19.42 -30.55 -3.35
C LYS A 298 20.79 -30.90 -3.93
N TRP A 299 20.90 -30.98 -5.27
CA TRP A 299 22.20 -31.24 -5.91
C TRP A 299 23.17 -30.08 -5.68
N PHE A 300 22.69 -28.84 -5.85
CA PHE A 300 23.50 -27.64 -5.62
C PHE A 300 23.94 -27.53 -4.16
N ILE A 301 23.02 -27.72 -3.22
CA ILE A 301 23.27 -27.63 -1.77
C ILE A 301 24.24 -28.73 -1.32
N ASN A 302 24.07 -29.96 -1.77
CA ASN A 302 24.98 -31.05 -1.42
C ASN A 302 26.39 -30.87 -1.99
N LYS A 303 26.51 -30.21 -3.16
CA LYS A 303 27.81 -30.01 -3.82
C LYS A 303 28.60 -28.83 -3.25
N ILE A 304 27.91 -27.72 -2.94
CA ILE A 304 28.55 -26.47 -2.51
C ILE A 304 28.57 -26.37 -0.97
N GLY A 305 27.62 -26.99 -0.28
CA GLY A 305 27.46 -26.92 1.18
C GLY A 305 26.44 -25.86 1.61
N VAL A 306 25.70 -26.14 2.68
CA VAL A 306 24.60 -25.30 3.20
C VAL A 306 25.10 -23.90 3.58
N SER A 307 26.17 -23.79 4.37
CA SER A 307 26.68 -22.50 4.85
C SER A 307 27.22 -21.60 3.74
N ASN A 308 27.75 -22.19 2.66
CA ASN A 308 28.25 -21.44 1.50
C ASN A 308 27.12 -20.72 0.74
N PHE A 309 25.90 -21.25 0.77
CA PHE A 309 24.74 -20.56 0.18
C PHE A 309 24.36 -19.29 0.90
N PHE A 310 24.66 -19.17 2.20
CA PHE A 310 24.48 -17.91 2.93
C PHE A 310 25.39 -16.82 2.37
N VAL A 311 26.67 -17.14 2.15
CA VAL A 311 27.65 -16.20 1.58
C VAL A 311 27.30 -15.84 0.14
N ILE A 312 26.98 -16.85 -0.70
CA ILE A 312 26.61 -16.63 -2.11
C ILE A 312 25.39 -15.71 -2.22
N SER A 313 24.39 -15.90 -1.36
CA SER A 313 23.19 -15.06 -1.33
C SER A 313 23.52 -13.61 -0.99
N LEU A 314 24.29 -13.39 0.08
CA LEU A 314 24.72 -12.06 0.50
C LEU A 314 25.56 -11.37 -0.58
N LEU A 315 26.52 -12.06 -1.19
CA LEU A 315 27.30 -11.53 -2.31
C LEU A 315 26.40 -11.20 -3.51
N SER A 316 25.39 -12.02 -3.79
CA SER A 316 24.42 -11.73 -4.84
C SER A 316 23.56 -10.50 -4.54
N TYR A 317 23.26 -10.21 -3.27
CA TYR A 317 22.61 -8.96 -2.88
C TYR A 317 23.54 -7.76 -3.02
N VAL A 318 24.80 -7.87 -2.60
CA VAL A 318 25.80 -6.79 -2.79
C VAL A 318 25.96 -6.48 -4.27
N PHE A 319 26.11 -7.51 -5.10
CA PHE A 319 26.18 -7.36 -6.55
C PHE A 319 24.91 -6.72 -7.12
N TYR A 320 23.73 -7.15 -6.67
CA TYR A 320 22.45 -6.56 -7.10
C TYR A 320 22.39 -5.06 -6.76
N CYS A 321 22.67 -4.66 -5.53
CA CYS A 321 22.63 -3.26 -5.11
C CYS A 321 23.67 -2.40 -5.86
N PHE A 322 24.87 -2.93 -6.06
CA PHE A 322 25.92 -2.25 -6.82
C PHE A 322 25.56 -2.11 -8.31
N ALA A 323 24.99 -3.16 -8.91
CA ALA A 323 24.53 -3.11 -10.29
C ALA A 323 23.34 -2.14 -10.46
N PHE A 324 22.41 -2.13 -9.51
CA PHE A 324 21.26 -1.22 -9.49
C PHE A 324 21.69 0.25 -9.38
N SER A 325 22.75 0.55 -8.62
CA SER A 325 23.22 1.93 -8.46
C SER A 325 23.91 2.50 -9.70
N LEU A 326 24.46 1.63 -10.57
CA LEU A 326 25.08 2.03 -11.84
C LEU A 326 24.09 2.03 -13.01
N MET A 327 22.90 1.46 -12.80
CA MET A 327 21.91 1.27 -13.84
C MET A 327 21.27 2.60 -14.25
N ARG A 328 21.28 2.88 -15.55
CA ARG A 328 20.59 4.03 -16.18
C ARG A 328 19.37 3.60 -16.99
N GLU A 329 19.41 2.38 -17.51
CA GLU A 329 18.36 1.82 -18.36
C GLU A 329 17.56 0.77 -17.59
N PRO A 330 16.23 0.88 -17.48
CA PRO A 330 15.43 0.02 -16.61
C PRO A 330 15.38 -1.44 -17.05
N TRP A 331 15.56 -1.74 -18.34
CA TRP A 331 15.54 -3.11 -18.87
C TRP A 331 16.71 -3.97 -18.37
N LEU A 332 17.83 -3.35 -17.98
CA LEU A 332 18.99 -4.07 -17.42
C LEU A 332 18.66 -4.72 -16.06
N ALA A 333 17.66 -4.22 -15.34
CA ALA A 333 17.24 -4.78 -14.06
C ALA A 333 16.84 -6.25 -14.17
N THR A 334 16.29 -6.68 -15.30
CA THR A 334 15.88 -8.08 -15.50
C THR A 334 17.06 -9.05 -15.39
N GLY A 335 18.23 -8.68 -15.92
CA GLY A 335 19.43 -9.51 -15.81
C GLY A 335 19.96 -9.61 -14.37
N PHE A 336 19.94 -8.50 -13.63
CA PHE A 336 20.40 -8.47 -12.23
C PHE A 336 19.41 -9.15 -11.28
N GLU A 337 18.11 -8.95 -11.51
CA GLU A 337 17.03 -9.60 -10.76
C GLU A 337 17.08 -11.12 -10.91
N LEU A 338 17.36 -11.61 -12.12
CA LEU A 338 17.48 -13.04 -12.42
C LEU A 338 18.50 -13.74 -11.50
N ALA A 339 19.73 -13.22 -11.45
CA ALA A 339 20.80 -13.81 -10.65
C ALA A 339 20.45 -13.76 -9.16
N ASN A 340 19.95 -12.61 -8.70
CA ASN A 340 19.60 -12.41 -7.29
C ASN A 340 18.43 -13.27 -6.83
N ILE A 341 17.37 -13.39 -7.63
CA ILE A 341 16.19 -14.20 -7.30
C ILE A 341 16.56 -15.69 -7.28
N SER A 342 17.42 -16.15 -8.18
CA SER A 342 17.89 -17.55 -8.18
C SER A 342 18.72 -17.88 -6.93
N ALA A 343 19.68 -17.02 -6.59
CA ALA A 343 20.51 -17.17 -5.39
C ALA A 343 19.65 -17.13 -4.11
N TYR A 344 18.70 -16.21 -4.03
CA TYR A 344 17.77 -16.07 -2.90
C TYR A 344 16.92 -17.32 -2.66
N HIS A 345 16.43 -17.96 -3.73
CA HIS A 345 15.60 -19.15 -3.58
C HIS A 345 16.39 -20.37 -3.09
N LEU A 346 17.64 -20.54 -3.56
CA LEU A 346 18.54 -21.56 -3.03
C LEU A 346 18.94 -21.27 -1.58
N PHE A 347 19.21 -20.01 -1.26
CA PHE A 347 19.46 -19.56 0.10
C PHE A 347 18.34 -19.97 1.05
N TYR A 348 17.08 -19.74 0.69
CA TYR A 348 15.99 -20.08 1.60
C TYR A 348 15.82 -21.60 1.77
N VAL A 349 16.09 -22.40 0.75
CA VAL A 349 16.14 -23.86 0.90
C VAL A 349 17.26 -24.26 1.87
N ALA A 350 18.44 -23.62 1.75
CA ALA A 350 19.56 -23.82 2.68
C ALA A 350 19.21 -23.39 4.11
N VAL A 351 18.47 -22.30 4.32
CA VAL A 351 17.98 -21.86 5.64
C VAL A 351 17.13 -22.95 6.29
N ILE A 352 16.18 -23.52 5.55
CA ILE A 352 15.29 -24.58 6.07
C ILE A 352 16.08 -25.85 6.40
N GLN A 353 17.03 -26.23 5.54
CA GLN A 353 17.90 -27.39 5.78
C GLN A 353 18.81 -27.17 7.00
N PHE A 354 19.38 -25.98 7.14
CA PHE A 354 20.21 -25.63 8.30
C PHE A 354 19.42 -25.69 9.61
N CYS A 355 18.16 -25.23 9.61
CA CYS A 355 17.28 -25.39 10.77
C CYS A 355 17.06 -26.87 11.14
N ASP A 356 17.00 -27.77 10.16
CA ASP A 356 16.86 -29.21 10.40
C ASP A 356 18.15 -29.88 10.89
N GLU A 357 19.31 -29.31 10.56
CA GLU A 357 20.63 -29.81 10.96
C GLU A 357 21.00 -29.37 12.38
N ILE A 358 20.69 -28.12 12.75
CA ILE A 358 21.16 -27.51 14.02
C ILE A 358 20.16 -27.62 15.18
N ALA A 359 18.85 -27.67 14.89
CA ALA A 359 17.84 -27.72 15.93
C ALA A 359 17.50 -29.16 16.33
N PRO A 360 17.31 -29.42 17.64
CA PRO A 360 16.84 -30.71 18.11
C PRO A 360 15.44 -30.99 17.54
N VAL A 361 15.10 -32.26 17.37
CA VAL A 361 13.90 -32.70 16.62
C VAL A 361 12.60 -32.07 17.17
N GLU A 362 12.54 -31.80 18.47
CA GLU A 362 11.38 -31.17 19.12
C GLU A 362 11.26 -29.65 18.85
N LEU A 363 12.32 -29.00 18.36
CA LEU A 363 12.38 -27.55 18.10
C LEU A 363 12.58 -27.20 16.62
N GLN A 364 12.65 -28.16 15.71
CA GLN A 364 12.86 -27.91 14.27
C GLN A 364 11.78 -26.99 13.68
N ALA A 365 10.51 -27.22 14.06
CA ALA A 365 9.40 -26.37 13.66
C ALA A 365 9.55 -24.94 14.19
N THR A 366 9.93 -24.79 15.46
CA THR A 366 10.14 -23.49 16.11
C THR A 366 11.29 -22.73 15.46
N MET A 367 12.39 -23.41 15.16
CA MET A 367 13.57 -22.81 14.52
C MET A 367 13.27 -22.31 13.10
N LYS A 368 12.56 -23.11 12.29
CA LYS A 368 12.10 -22.71 10.94
C LYS A 368 11.14 -21.51 11.01
N ALA A 369 10.20 -21.53 11.95
CA ALA A 369 9.27 -20.42 12.17
C ALA A 369 10.00 -19.14 12.61
N LEU A 370 11.00 -19.25 13.49
CA LEU A 370 11.84 -18.14 13.91
C LEU A 370 12.65 -17.56 12.73
N ALA A 371 13.35 -18.41 11.98
CA ALA A 371 14.13 -17.98 10.81
C ALA A 371 13.25 -17.30 9.76
N GLY A 372 12.09 -17.89 9.44
CA GLY A 372 11.11 -17.27 8.53
C GLY A 372 10.55 -15.95 9.08
N SER A 373 10.38 -15.83 10.40
CA SER A 373 9.88 -14.59 11.01
C SER A 373 10.92 -13.47 10.98
N LEU A 374 12.17 -13.79 11.30
CA LEU A 374 13.30 -12.85 11.19
C LEU A 374 13.47 -12.34 9.76
N HIS A 375 13.35 -13.22 8.77
CA HIS A 375 13.57 -12.86 7.37
C HIS A 375 12.44 -12.04 6.73
N PHE A 376 11.17 -12.32 7.05
CA PHE A 376 10.03 -11.74 6.30
C PHE A 376 9.15 -10.77 7.09
N ASN A 377 9.32 -10.70 8.42
CA ASN A 377 8.56 -9.78 9.25
C ASN A 377 9.45 -8.73 9.92
N VAL A 378 10.62 -9.14 10.45
CA VAL A 378 11.52 -8.22 11.18
C VAL A 378 12.48 -7.51 10.23
N GLY A 379 13.16 -8.26 9.36
CA GLY A 379 13.93 -7.72 8.25
C GLY A 379 13.03 -7.41 7.06
#